data_AF-A0A379XPA2-F1
#
_entry.id   AF-A0A379XPA2-F1
#
_cell.length_a   1.000
_cell.length_b   1.000
_cell.length_c   1.000
_cell.angle_alpha   90.00
_cell.angle_beta   90.00
_cell.angle_gamma   90.00
#
_symmetry.space_group_name_H-M   'P 1'
#
loop_
_entity.id
_entity.type
_entity.pdbx_description
1 polymer ?
#
loop_
_entity_poly.entity_id
_entity_poly.type
_entity_poly.pdbx_seq_one_letter_code
_entity_poly.pdbx_strand_id
1 'polypeptide(L)'
;MACSCLLLMVLSSELPDEPELREHYGSANTVGKRQSPYPVMRLVALMNLGSHILLDAATAPFRSSEILLAQSMTASVPDNSVTLFDKLFYSADLLLTLNQQGNNRHWLLPARKNVVAETEESYGEGDRLLKLKVSPQARKKNPSLPEYWYARAVTYEVNGVEKTVLTSLPADRYKAKEGGRTLPLTVGNRSRVQEPEK
;
A
#
# COMPACT_ATOMS: atom_id res chain seq x y z
N MET A 1 -9.73 1.01 -20.12
CA MET A 1 -10.15 0.12 -19.02
C MET A 1 -10.14 0.92 -17.75
N ALA A 2 -11.25 0.94 -17.01
CA ALA A 2 -11.33 1.59 -15.71
C ALA A 2 -10.44 0.81 -14.73
N CYS A 3 -9.52 1.50 -14.05
CA CYS A 3 -8.70 0.89 -13.01
C CYS A 3 -9.50 0.93 -11.70
N SER A 4 -9.75 -0.20 -11.06
CA SER A 4 -10.44 -0.22 -9.77
C SER A 4 -9.51 0.29 -8.66
N CYS A 5 -10.00 1.22 -7.84
CA CYS A 5 -9.25 1.73 -6.69
C CYS A 5 -9.65 0.96 -5.43
N LEU A 6 -8.67 0.34 -4.77
CA LEU A 6 -8.87 -0.48 -3.58
C LEU A 6 -8.16 0.15 -2.39
N LEU A 7 -8.72 -0.03 -1.20
CA LEU A 7 -8.08 0.32 0.07
C LEU A 7 -7.84 -0.95 0.86
N LEU A 8 -6.58 -1.21 1.20
CA LEU A 8 -6.22 -2.23 2.18
C LEU A 8 -5.83 -1.55 3.49
N MET A 9 -6.63 -1.78 4.52
CA MET A 9 -6.45 -1.15 5.83
C MET A 9 -6.36 -2.20 6.93
N VAL A 10 -5.54 -1.92 7.94
CA VAL A 10 -5.53 -2.64 9.22
C VAL A 10 -6.27 -1.82 10.25
N LEU A 11 -7.10 -2.50 11.02
CA LEU A 11 -7.78 -1.97 12.19
C LEU A 11 -7.52 -2.90 13.38
N SER A 12 -7.47 -2.34 14.58
CA SER A 12 -7.51 -3.10 15.82
C SER A 12 -8.78 -2.72 16.57
N SER A 13 -9.51 -3.71 17.07
CA SER A 13 -10.79 -3.51 17.74
C SER A 13 -10.83 -4.32 19.04
N GLU A 14 -11.27 -3.68 20.12
CA GLU A 14 -11.52 -4.35 21.39
C GLU A 14 -12.78 -5.21 21.28
N LEU A 15 -12.72 -6.40 21.85
CA LEU A 15 -13.82 -7.37 21.89
C LEU A 15 -14.38 -7.47 23.31
N PRO A 16 -15.62 -7.99 23.48
CA PRO A 16 -16.16 -8.34 24.79
C PRO A 16 -15.21 -9.24 25.58
N ASP A 17 -15.19 -9.07 26.90
CA ASP A 17 -14.35 -9.89 27.78
C ASP A 17 -14.92 -11.29 27.98
N GLU A 18 -14.74 -12.13 26.97
CA GLU A 18 -15.06 -13.55 27.02
C GLU A 18 -13.76 -14.39 27.06
N PRO A 19 -13.69 -15.45 27.89
CA PRO A 19 -12.48 -16.27 28.02
C PRO A 19 -12.00 -16.85 26.68
N GLU A 20 -12.91 -17.32 25.83
CA GLU A 20 -12.60 -17.90 24.52
C GLU A 20 -11.97 -16.87 23.57
N LEU A 21 -12.52 -15.66 23.53
CA LEU A 21 -11.98 -14.56 22.73
C LEU A 21 -10.60 -14.10 23.24
N ARG A 22 -10.40 -14.13 24.56
CA ARG A 22 -9.10 -13.82 25.17
C ARG A 22 -8.05 -14.87 24.86
N GLU A 23 -8.40 -16.14 24.89
CA GLU A 23 -7.50 -17.22 24.51
C GLU A 23 -7.11 -17.13 23.03
N HIS A 24 -8.07 -16.88 22.15
CA HIS A 24 -7.83 -16.81 20.71
C HIS A 24 -7.09 -15.53 20.28
N TYR A 25 -7.61 -14.35 20.61
CA TYR A 25 -7.11 -13.07 20.07
C TYR A 25 -5.99 -12.45 20.92
N GLY A 26 -5.96 -12.79 22.21
CA GLY A 26 -5.04 -12.20 23.19
C GLY A 26 -5.35 -10.74 23.52
N SER A 27 -4.51 -10.14 24.35
CA SER A 27 -4.62 -8.76 24.82
C SER A 27 -3.48 -7.89 24.30
N ALA A 28 -3.74 -6.60 24.07
CA ALA A 28 -2.68 -5.63 23.87
C ALA A 28 -1.84 -5.48 25.16
N ASN A 29 -0.52 -5.39 25.03
CA ASN A 29 0.36 -5.12 26.17
C ASN A 29 0.51 -3.60 26.33
N THR A 30 0.21 -3.06 27.50
CA THR A 30 0.59 -1.68 27.86
C THR A 30 2.01 -1.71 28.41
N VAL A 31 2.76 -0.60 28.34
CA VAL A 31 4.13 -0.48 28.89
C VAL A 31 4.14 -0.96 30.36
N GLY A 32 4.69 -2.16 30.60
CA GLY A 32 4.69 -2.86 31.90
C GLY A 32 4.18 -4.32 31.84
N LYS A 33 3.87 -4.91 33.01
CA LYS A 33 3.17 -6.22 33.15
C LYS A 33 1.64 -6.11 33.02
N ARG A 34 1.09 -4.94 32.68
CA ARG A 34 -0.36 -4.72 32.57
C ARG A 34 -0.83 -5.09 31.16
N GLN A 35 -1.62 -6.15 31.09
CA GLN A 35 -2.41 -6.49 29.91
C GLN A 35 -3.62 -5.56 29.81
N SER A 36 -4.03 -5.23 28.58
CA SER A 36 -5.32 -4.56 28.34
C SER A 36 -6.44 -5.37 29.02
N PRO A 37 -7.42 -4.71 29.67
CA PRO A 37 -8.55 -5.41 30.27
C PRO A 37 -9.35 -6.21 29.24
N TYR A 38 -9.33 -5.83 27.95
CA TYR A 38 -10.11 -6.49 26.91
C TYR A 38 -9.23 -7.20 25.87
N PRO A 39 -9.71 -8.33 25.31
CA PRO A 39 -9.09 -8.94 24.15
C PRO A 39 -9.14 -7.98 22.94
N VAL A 40 -8.10 -8.02 22.11
CA VAL A 40 -7.99 -7.14 20.94
C VAL A 40 -7.86 -8.00 19.70
N MET A 41 -8.77 -7.79 18.75
CA MET A 41 -8.72 -8.40 17.43
C MET A 41 -8.02 -7.48 16.45
N ARG A 42 -7.18 -8.04 15.59
CA ARG A 42 -6.72 -7.36 14.38
C ARG A 42 -7.59 -7.75 13.20
N LEU A 43 -8.04 -6.75 12.44
CA LEU A 43 -8.80 -6.90 11.22
C LEU A 43 -8.01 -6.32 10.05
N VAL A 44 -7.90 -7.05 8.95
CA VAL A 44 -7.46 -6.54 7.66
C VAL A 44 -8.62 -6.61 6.71
N ALA A 45 -8.93 -5.50 6.04
CA ALA A 45 -10.05 -5.41 5.10
C ALA A 45 -9.58 -4.83 3.77
N LEU A 46 -10.01 -5.46 2.67
CA LEU A 46 -9.84 -5.00 1.31
C LEU A 46 -11.18 -4.45 0.81
N MET A 47 -11.24 -3.14 0.56
CA MET A 47 -12.45 -2.45 0.11
C MET A 47 -12.25 -1.85 -1.27
N ASN A 48 -13.26 -1.93 -2.13
CA ASN A 48 -13.33 -1.12 -3.34
C ASN A 48 -13.87 0.28 -3.01
N LEU A 49 -13.07 1.31 -3.29
CA LEU A 49 -13.41 2.69 -2.95
C LEU A 49 -14.46 3.31 -3.88
N GLY A 50 -14.66 2.76 -5.09
CA GLY A 50 -15.68 3.25 -6.02
C GLY A 50 -17.08 2.72 -5.72
N SER A 51 -17.17 1.48 -5.25
CA SER A 51 -18.46 0.84 -4.93
C SER A 51 -18.75 0.71 -3.43
N HIS A 52 -17.78 1.04 -2.57
CA HIS A 52 -17.84 0.84 -1.12
C HIS A 52 -18.07 -0.63 -0.69
N ILE A 53 -17.75 -1.59 -1.56
CA ILE A 53 -17.90 -3.02 -1.29
C ILE A 53 -16.63 -3.57 -0.64
N LEU A 54 -16.79 -4.33 0.45
CA LEU A 54 -15.73 -5.18 0.98
C LEU A 54 -15.54 -6.39 0.07
N LEU A 55 -14.34 -6.51 -0.51
CA LEU A 55 -13.97 -7.64 -1.35
C LEU A 55 -13.50 -8.82 -0.51
N ASP A 56 -12.77 -8.54 0.56
CA ASP A 56 -12.24 -9.55 1.47
C ASP A 56 -11.95 -8.94 2.84
N ALA A 57 -11.99 -9.77 3.88
CA ALA A 57 -11.65 -9.38 5.24
C ALA A 57 -11.19 -10.60 6.04
N ALA A 58 -10.13 -10.45 6.81
CA ALA A 58 -9.62 -11.48 7.70
C ALA A 58 -9.32 -10.91 9.08
N THR A 59 -9.62 -11.71 10.09
CA THR A 59 -9.31 -11.42 11.47
C THR A 59 -8.13 -12.25 11.93
N ALA A 60 -7.39 -11.74 12.90
CA ALA A 60 -6.25 -12.42 13.47
C ALA A 60 -5.98 -11.98 14.90
N PRO A 61 -5.25 -12.79 15.69
CA PRO A 61 -4.77 -12.39 17.01
C PRO A 61 -3.95 -11.10 16.97
N PHE A 62 -4.00 -10.31 18.04
CA PHE A 62 -3.31 -9.01 18.13
C PHE A 62 -1.80 -9.07 17.93
N ARG A 63 -1.18 -10.24 18.18
CA ARG A 63 0.27 -10.43 18.01
C ARG A 63 0.67 -10.90 16.60
N SER A 64 -0.29 -11.11 15.72
CA SER A 64 -0.03 -11.52 14.33
C SER A 64 0.64 -10.40 13.53
N SER A 65 1.43 -10.75 12.52
CA SER A 65 2.06 -9.74 11.67
C SER A 65 1.05 -9.13 10.71
N GLU A 66 0.91 -7.80 10.73
CA GLU A 66 0.08 -7.03 9.79
C GLU A 66 0.48 -7.29 8.33
N ILE A 67 1.78 -7.38 8.07
CA ILE A 67 2.31 -7.64 6.73
C ILE A 67 1.87 -9.04 6.25
N LEU A 68 1.94 -10.06 7.10
CA LEU A 68 1.52 -11.41 6.71
C LEU A 68 0.02 -11.47 6.39
N LEU A 69 -0.81 -10.77 7.16
CA LEU A 69 -2.25 -10.70 6.88
C LEU A 69 -2.56 -9.92 5.61
N ALA A 70 -1.83 -8.85 5.32
CA ALA A 70 -1.95 -8.17 4.04
C ALA A 70 -1.46 -9.04 2.87
N GLN A 71 -0.43 -9.86 3.07
CA GLN A 71 0.05 -10.81 2.07
C GLN A 71 -1.00 -11.88 1.75
N SER A 72 -1.74 -12.39 2.73
CA SER A 72 -2.83 -13.34 2.44
C SER A 72 -3.96 -12.72 1.62
N MET A 73 -4.10 -11.38 1.63
CA MET A 73 -5.13 -10.64 0.89
C MET A 73 -4.75 -10.33 -0.57
N THR A 74 -3.49 -10.51 -0.98
CA THR A 74 -3.05 -10.13 -2.34
C THR A 74 -3.72 -10.98 -3.42
N ALA A 75 -4.11 -12.21 -3.10
CA ALA A 75 -4.84 -13.10 -4.00
C ALA A 75 -6.23 -12.56 -4.36
N SER A 76 -6.88 -11.85 -3.42
CA SER A 76 -8.22 -11.29 -3.57
C SER A 76 -8.23 -9.95 -4.32
N VAL A 77 -7.06 -9.38 -4.62
CA VAL A 77 -6.94 -8.15 -5.41
C VAL A 77 -7.22 -8.45 -6.88
N PRO A 78 -8.20 -7.82 -7.54
CA PRO A 78 -8.44 -8.01 -8.98
C PRO A 78 -7.33 -7.38 -9.85
N ASP A 79 -7.24 -7.86 -11.09
CA ASP A 79 -6.40 -7.25 -12.13
C ASP A 79 -6.88 -5.85 -12.51
N ASN A 80 -6.00 -5.06 -13.12
CA ASN A 80 -6.28 -3.65 -13.47
C ASN A 80 -6.73 -2.83 -12.26
N SER A 81 -6.00 -2.93 -11.15
CA SER A 81 -6.34 -2.26 -9.90
C SER A 81 -5.17 -1.49 -9.33
N VAL A 82 -5.52 -0.54 -8.47
CA VAL A 82 -4.60 0.28 -7.70
C VAL A 82 -4.98 0.13 -6.23
N THR A 83 -4.08 -0.45 -5.43
CA THR A 83 -4.30 -0.69 -4.00
C THR A 83 -3.60 0.38 -3.17
N LEU A 84 -4.39 1.13 -2.40
CA LEU A 84 -3.89 2.07 -1.40
C LEU A 84 -3.56 1.30 -0.13
N PHE A 85 -2.29 1.37 0.28
CA PHE A 85 -1.80 0.79 1.52
C PHE A 85 -1.59 1.88 2.57
N ASP A 86 -1.83 1.54 3.83
CA ASP A 86 -1.34 2.32 4.97
C ASP A 86 0.20 2.24 5.09
N LYS A 87 0.81 3.27 5.68
CA LYS A 87 2.24 3.46 5.92
C LYS A 87 2.93 2.30 6.64
N LEU A 88 2.18 1.50 7.40
CA LEU A 88 2.68 0.34 8.11
C LEU A 88 3.07 -0.81 7.17
N PHE A 89 2.51 -0.87 5.95
CA PHE A 89 2.75 -1.93 4.97
C PHE A 89 4.00 -1.73 4.08
N TYR A 90 5.01 -1.03 4.57
CA TYR A 90 6.29 -0.91 3.85
C TYR A 90 7.05 -2.24 3.91
N SER A 91 6.81 -3.10 2.92
CA SER A 91 7.47 -4.39 2.74
C SER A 91 7.73 -4.62 1.27
N ALA A 92 9.00 -4.75 0.88
CA ALA A 92 9.38 -5.05 -0.50
C ALA A 92 8.73 -6.35 -0.98
N ASP A 93 8.65 -7.35 -0.08
CA ASP A 93 8.04 -8.65 -0.38
C ASP A 93 6.56 -8.52 -0.73
N LEU A 94 5.78 -7.83 0.10
CA LEU A 94 4.34 -7.59 -0.14
C LEU A 94 4.11 -6.81 -1.44
N LEU A 95 4.83 -5.70 -1.63
CA LEU A 95 4.61 -4.77 -2.73
C LEU A 95 5.05 -5.34 -4.08
N LEU A 96 6.16 -6.10 -4.11
CA LEU A 96 6.61 -6.80 -5.32
C LEU A 96 5.70 -7.99 -5.64
N THR A 97 5.30 -8.75 -4.63
CA THR A 97 4.39 -9.89 -4.81
C THR A 97 3.06 -9.43 -5.40
N LEU A 98 2.49 -8.32 -4.92
CA LEU A 98 1.25 -7.78 -5.48
C LEU A 98 1.38 -7.44 -6.97
N ASN A 99 2.49 -6.84 -7.38
CA ASN A 99 2.74 -6.51 -8.79
C ASN A 99 2.94 -7.75 -9.66
N GLN A 100 3.44 -8.85 -9.09
CA GLN A 100 3.77 -10.09 -9.80
C GLN A 100 2.59 -11.07 -9.88
N GLN A 101 1.67 -11.06 -8.91
CA GLN A 101 0.57 -12.02 -8.80
C GLN A 101 -0.65 -11.72 -9.69
N GLY A 102 -0.53 -10.81 -10.66
CA GLY A 102 -1.58 -10.56 -11.63
C GLY A 102 -1.20 -9.52 -12.67
N ASN A 103 -2.19 -9.07 -13.45
CA ASN A 103 -1.95 -8.16 -14.56
C ASN A 103 -2.32 -6.73 -14.19
N ASN A 104 -1.38 -5.81 -14.43
CA ASN A 104 -1.62 -4.37 -14.26
C ASN A 104 -2.16 -4.03 -12.85
N ARG A 105 -1.61 -4.69 -11.83
CA ARG A 105 -1.85 -4.39 -10.41
C ARG A 105 -0.79 -3.42 -9.94
N HIS A 106 -1.24 -2.39 -9.25
CA HIS A 106 -0.37 -1.34 -8.75
C HIS A 106 -0.73 -1.00 -7.31
N TRP A 107 0.16 -0.26 -6.68
CA TRP A 107 -0.02 0.19 -5.31
C TRP A 107 0.36 1.64 -5.11
N LEU A 108 -0.20 2.26 -4.08
CA LEU A 108 0.28 3.51 -3.50
C LEU A 108 0.49 3.33 -2.01
N LEU A 109 1.60 3.87 -1.52
CA LEU A 109 1.99 3.80 -0.12
C LEU A 109 2.50 5.18 0.33
N PRO A 110 1.96 5.78 1.39
CA PRO A 110 2.55 6.98 1.98
C PRO A 110 4.01 6.75 2.36
N ALA A 111 4.91 7.63 1.93
CA ALA A 111 6.33 7.50 2.22
C ALA A 111 6.60 7.60 3.73
N ARG A 112 7.55 6.79 4.23
CA ARG A 112 8.03 6.91 5.60
C ARG A 112 8.92 8.15 5.74
N LYS A 113 8.97 8.71 6.95
CA LYS A 113 9.99 9.72 7.26
C LYS A 113 11.34 9.00 7.21
N ASN A 114 12.31 9.55 6.48
CA ASN A 114 13.68 9.03 6.34
C ASN A 114 13.80 7.70 5.57
N VAL A 115 13.05 7.52 4.47
CA VAL A 115 13.33 6.41 3.53
C VAL A 115 14.73 6.63 2.94
N VAL A 116 15.64 5.69 3.20
CA VAL A 116 16.96 5.67 2.57
C VAL A 116 16.79 5.05 1.19
N ALA A 117 16.95 5.86 0.16
CA ALA A 117 16.85 5.46 -1.23
C ALA A 117 17.78 6.30 -2.11
N GLU A 118 18.26 5.70 -3.18
CA GLU A 118 19.00 6.37 -4.24
C GLU A 118 18.01 6.83 -5.31
N THR A 119 18.20 8.02 -5.89
CA THR A 119 17.40 8.44 -7.04
C THR A 119 18.06 7.90 -8.30
N GLU A 120 17.36 7.03 -9.02
CA GLU A 120 17.83 6.43 -10.27
C GLU A 120 17.50 7.36 -11.46
N GLU A 121 16.30 7.94 -11.44
CA GLU A 121 15.80 8.80 -12.52
C GLU A 121 14.89 9.90 -11.94
N SER A 122 14.87 11.07 -12.58
CA SER A 122 13.97 12.18 -12.23
C SER A 122 13.03 12.45 -13.39
N TYR A 123 11.72 12.49 -13.12
CA TYR A 123 10.67 12.74 -14.11
C TYR A 123 10.14 14.18 -14.08
N GLY A 124 10.61 14.99 -13.13
CA GLY A 124 10.19 16.39 -12.96
C GLY A 124 10.26 16.82 -11.49
N GLU A 125 9.78 18.01 -11.20
CA GLU A 125 9.71 18.50 -9.82
C GLU A 125 8.79 17.59 -8.98
N GLY A 126 9.33 17.06 -7.88
CA GLY A 126 8.59 16.16 -7.00
C GLY A 126 8.33 14.75 -7.54
N ASP A 127 8.79 14.39 -8.74
CA ASP A 127 8.54 13.08 -9.36
C ASP A 127 9.84 12.37 -9.74
N ARG A 128 10.12 11.22 -9.11
CA ARG A 128 11.40 10.51 -9.26
C ARG A 128 11.27 9.00 -9.11
N LEU A 129 12.12 8.25 -9.79
CA LEU A 129 12.30 6.82 -9.59
C LEU A 129 13.34 6.60 -8.48
N LEU A 130 12.91 5.94 -7.41
CA LEU A 130 13.79 5.55 -6.30
C LEU A 130 14.24 4.10 -6.46
N LYS A 131 15.53 3.87 -6.22
CA LYS A 131 16.14 2.56 -6.02
C LYS A 131 16.32 2.33 -4.52
N LEU A 132 15.67 1.29 -4.01
CA LEU A 132 15.62 0.96 -2.59
C LEU A 132 16.29 -0.39 -2.36
N LYS A 133 17.11 -0.48 -1.30
CA LYS A 133 17.72 -1.75 -0.92
C LYS A 133 16.70 -2.64 -0.19
N VAL A 134 16.58 -3.89 -0.61
CA VAL A 134 15.77 -4.88 0.13
C VAL A 134 16.52 -5.26 1.40
N SER A 135 15.82 -5.27 2.54
CA SER A 135 16.47 -5.58 3.82
C SER A 135 16.98 -7.03 3.83
N PRO A 136 18.14 -7.31 4.46
CA PRO A 136 18.67 -8.67 4.56
C PRO A 136 17.68 -9.64 5.24
N GLN A 137 16.90 -9.14 6.21
CA GLN A 137 15.87 -9.92 6.89
C GLN A 137 14.74 -10.34 5.93
N ALA A 138 14.31 -9.45 5.03
CA ALA A 138 13.29 -9.78 4.03
C ALA A 138 13.83 -10.83 3.04
N ARG A 139 15.07 -10.67 2.56
CA ARG A 139 15.72 -11.66 1.67
C ARG A 139 15.96 -13.01 2.35
N LYS A 140 16.20 -13.04 3.65
CA LYS A 140 16.30 -14.30 4.42
C LYS A 140 14.95 -15.02 4.48
N LYS A 141 13.85 -14.28 4.63
CA LYS A 141 12.49 -14.85 4.63
C LYS A 141 12.05 -15.29 3.24
N ASN A 142 12.37 -14.51 2.22
CA ASN A 142 12.08 -14.81 0.83
C ASN A 142 13.34 -14.63 -0.04
N PRO A 143 14.08 -15.72 -0.32
CA PRO A 143 15.30 -15.69 -1.13
C PRO A 143 15.11 -15.28 -2.59
N SER A 144 13.88 -15.32 -3.12
CA SER A 144 13.60 -14.91 -4.50
C SER A 144 13.61 -13.39 -4.68
N LEU A 145 13.64 -12.63 -3.58
CA LEU A 145 13.66 -11.17 -3.65
C LEU A 145 14.99 -10.65 -4.22
N PRO A 146 14.93 -9.65 -5.12
CA PRO A 146 16.12 -9.00 -5.64
C PRO A 146 16.86 -8.25 -4.53
N GLU A 147 18.11 -7.87 -4.80
CA GLU A 147 18.87 -7.02 -3.86
C GLU A 147 18.27 -5.61 -3.76
N TYR A 148 17.77 -5.09 -4.88
CA TYR A 148 17.17 -3.78 -4.99
C TYR A 148 15.77 -3.88 -5.58
N TRP A 149 14.91 -2.96 -5.18
CA TRP A 149 13.57 -2.79 -5.74
C TRP A 149 13.33 -1.31 -6.05
N TYR A 150 12.45 -1.06 -7.00
CA TYR A 150 12.22 0.28 -7.52
C TYR A 150 10.81 0.75 -7.19
N ALA A 151 10.70 2.00 -6.79
CA ALA A 151 9.42 2.64 -6.54
C ALA A 151 9.47 4.09 -7.02
N ARG A 152 8.44 4.55 -7.71
CA ARG A 152 8.30 5.96 -8.06
C ARG A 152 7.82 6.73 -6.83
N ALA A 153 8.49 7.82 -6.50
CA ALA A 153 8.10 8.74 -5.44
C ALA A 153 7.52 10.01 -6.07
N VAL A 154 6.29 10.33 -5.67
CA VAL A 154 5.60 11.56 -6.09
C VAL A 154 5.29 12.40 -4.86
N THR A 155 5.90 13.58 -4.82
CA THR A 155 5.72 14.59 -3.79
C THR A 155 4.65 15.58 -4.25
N TYR A 156 3.73 15.92 -3.36
CA TYR A 156 2.64 16.85 -3.61
C TYR A 156 2.27 17.59 -2.32
N GLU A 157 1.72 18.78 -2.47
CA GLU A 157 1.26 19.58 -1.34
C GLU A 157 -0.23 19.32 -1.06
N VAL A 158 -0.56 19.11 0.21
CA VAL A 158 -1.95 19.09 0.70
C VAL A 158 -2.06 20.06 1.86
N ASN A 159 -2.86 21.12 1.69
CA ASN A 159 -3.10 22.14 2.72
C ASN A 159 -1.80 22.74 3.28
N GLY A 160 -0.84 23.13 2.43
CA GLY A 160 0.45 23.68 2.87
C GLY A 160 1.44 22.65 3.42
N VAL A 161 1.09 21.35 3.41
CA VAL A 161 1.95 20.28 3.91
C VAL A 161 2.39 19.39 2.75
N GLU A 162 3.69 19.35 2.50
CA GLU A 162 4.28 18.40 1.56
C GLU A 162 4.11 16.96 2.06
N LYS A 163 3.62 16.11 1.16
CA LYS A 163 3.48 14.67 1.35
C LYS A 163 4.10 13.96 0.18
N THR A 164 4.75 12.83 0.43
CA THR A 164 5.30 11.97 -0.60
C THR A 164 4.59 10.62 -0.57
N VAL A 165 4.22 10.11 -1.73
CA VAL A 165 3.67 8.78 -1.92
C VAL A 165 4.60 7.98 -2.82
N LEU A 166 4.86 6.74 -2.42
CA LEU A 166 5.55 5.74 -3.22
C LEU A 166 4.52 4.97 -4.03
N THR A 167 4.84 4.64 -5.28
CA THR A 167 3.95 3.90 -6.17
C THR A 167 4.71 3.05 -7.18
N SER A 168 4.06 2.00 -7.67
CA SER A 168 4.48 1.24 -8.85
C SER A 168 3.91 1.76 -10.16
N LEU A 169 3.13 2.85 -10.15
CA LEU A 169 2.51 3.39 -11.35
C LEU A 169 3.55 3.98 -12.31
N PRO A 170 3.60 3.53 -13.57
CA PRO A 170 4.65 3.92 -14.49
C PRO A 170 4.47 5.37 -14.98
N ALA A 171 5.58 6.10 -15.11
CA ALA A 171 5.61 7.54 -15.37
C ALA A 171 5.28 7.93 -16.82
N ASP A 172 5.37 6.99 -17.75
CA ASP A 172 4.96 7.14 -19.14
C ASP A 172 3.42 7.26 -19.26
N ARG A 173 2.68 6.48 -18.46
CA ARG A 173 1.22 6.37 -18.51
C ARG A 173 0.52 7.26 -17.49
N TYR A 174 1.12 7.48 -16.33
CA TYR A 174 0.54 8.27 -15.25
C TYR A 174 1.45 9.47 -14.96
N LYS A 175 1.02 10.67 -15.31
CA LYS A 175 1.80 11.89 -15.05
C LYS A 175 1.48 12.45 -13.67
N ALA A 176 2.50 12.97 -12.99
CA ALA A 176 2.30 13.77 -11.80
C ALA A 176 1.55 15.05 -12.20
N LYS A 177 0.53 15.43 -11.43
CA LYS A 177 -0.17 16.70 -11.64
C LYS A 177 0.67 17.85 -11.08
N GLU A 178 0.92 18.87 -11.90
CA GLU A 178 1.31 20.19 -11.40
C GLU A 178 0.09 20.86 -10.72
N GLY A 179 0.23 21.25 -9.46
CA GLY A 179 -0.80 22.02 -8.72
C GLY A 179 -1.85 21.16 -8.00
N GLY A 180 -1.89 21.28 -6.67
CA GLY A 180 -2.60 20.38 -5.75
C GLY A 180 -4.13 20.34 -5.79
N ARG A 181 -4.68 19.19 -5.34
CA ARG A 181 -5.87 19.00 -4.46
C ARG A 181 -6.50 17.60 -4.56
N THR A 182 -6.08 16.77 -5.52
CA THR A 182 -6.59 15.38 -5.72
C THR A 182 -5.41 14.43 -5.90
N LEU A 183 -5.65 13.10 -5.88
CA LEU A 183 -4.64 12.05 -6.07
C LEU A 183 -3.55 12.50 -7.08
N PRO A 184 -2.25 12.40 -6.72
CA PRO A 184 -1.17 13.11 -7.39
C PRO A 184 -0.90 12.63 -8.82
N LEU A 185 -1.61 11.60 -9.28
CA LEU A 185 -1.38 10.91 -10.54
C LEU A 185 -2.62 10.98 -11.41
N THR A 186 -2.44 11.45 -12.64
CA THR A 186 -3.50 11.45 -13.66
C THR A 186 -3.05 10.60 -14.83
N VAL A 187 -3.98 9.82 -15.40
CA VAL A 187 -3.73 9.11 -16.66
C VAL A 187 -3.42 10.17 -17.72
N GLY A 188 -2.25 10.08 -18.35
CA GLY A 188 -1.88 11.01 -19.42
C GLY A 188 -2.97 11.02 -20.48
N ASN A 189 -3.44 12.22 -20.87
CA ASN A 189 -4.41 12.35 -21.96
C ASN A 189 -3.82 11.66 -23.20
N ARG A 190 -4.57 10.71 -23.79
CA ARG A 190 -4.29 10.27 -25.15
C ARG A 190 -4.35 11.52 -26.02
N SER A 191 -3.26 11.80 -26.74
CA SER A 191 -3.29 12.74 -27.85
C SER A 191 -4.53 12.41 -28.68
N ARG A 192 -5.47 13.36 -28.75
CA ARG A 192 -6.62 13.28 -29.65
C ARG A 192 -6.03 13.06 -31.04
N VAL A 193 -6.21 11.87 -31.60
CA VAL A 193 -5.98 11.63 -33.02
C VAL A 193 -6.84 12.66 -33.74
N GLN A 194 -6.20 13.61 -34.43
CA GLN A 194 -6.90 14.51 -35.34
C GLN A 194 -7.50 13.63 -36.43
N GLU A 195 -8.83 13.50 -36.44
CA GLU A 195 -9.53 13.05 -37.64
C GLU A 195 -9.19 14.03 -38.77
N PRO A 196 -8.83 13.52 -39.97
CA PRO A 196 -8.60 14.41 -41.10
C PRO A 196 -9.92 15.05 -41.51
N GLU A 197 -9.91 16.38 -41.53
CA GLU A 197 -10.97 17.21 -42.09
C GLU A 197 -11.24 16.78 -43.54
N LYS A 198 -12.51 16.57 -43.87
CA LYS A 198 -12.98 16.22 -45.21
C LYS A 198 -14.03 17.22 -45.65
#